data_AF-A0A932E9S2-F1
#
_entry.id   AF-A0A932E9S2-F1
#
_cell.length_a   1.000
_cell.length_b   1.000
_cell.length_c   1.000
_cell.angle_alpha   90.00
_cell.angle_beta   90.00
_cell.angle_gamma   90.00
#
_symmetry.space_group_name_H-M   'P 1'
#
loop_
_entity.id
_entity.type
_entity.pdbx_description
1 polymer ?
#
loop_
_entity_poly.entity_id
_entity_poly.type
_entity_poly.pdbx_seq_one_letter_code
_entity_poly.pdbx_strand_id
1 'polypeptide(L)'
;MNKIYILVPLLGLLAFGGIYWNFTKDYEAKQVAIKQAKDEEKKEKQKREIVAREKAIKDAVEAQEKRKLEREARDRAEEAKKKARLDAEDRRQRAFDDRKRTRDQVDRLKKDVDAVKADIAKLEDEKKKNVDEQAFLKTYVKQAEANVKYYYDLLDKLAAAEAARAAEAAAAAAKQKS
;
A
#
# COMPACT_ATOMS: atom_id res chain seq x y z
N MET A 1 83.79 -88.13 51.56
CA MET A 1 83.02 -86.86 51.49
C MET A 1 81.69 -87.06 52.21
N ASN A 2 81.38 -86.22 53.19
CA ASN A 2 80.20 -86.40 54.05
C ASN A 2 78.91 -86.16 53.25
N LYS A 3 78.03 -87.17 53.16
CA LYS A 3 76.76 -87.13 52.40
C LYS A 3 75.82 -86.00 52.85
N ILE A 4 76.06 -85.45 54.04
CA ILE A 4 75.38 -84.30 54.64
C ILE A 4 75.50 -83.04 53.76
N TYR A 5 76.66 -82.81 53.12
CA TYR A 5 76.86 -81.65 52.23
C TYR A 5 76.07 -81.73 50.92
N ILE A 6 75.49 -82.89 50.59
CA ILE A 6 74.62 -83.08 49.41
C ILE A 6 73.15 -83.14 49.84
N LEU A 7 72.83 -83.80 50.96
CA LEU A 7 71.47 -83.94 51.48
C LEU A 7 70.85 -82.62 51.95
N VAL A 8 71.62 -81.76 52.64
CA VAL A 8 71.09 -80.49 53.16
C VAL A 8 70.74 -79.51 52.03
N PRO A 9 71.59 -79.29 51.00
CA PRO A 9 71.19 -78.48 49.84
C PRO A 9 69.99 -79.04 49.10
N LEU A 10 69.86 -80.36 48.99
CA LEU A 10 68.78 -81.01 48.24
C LEU A 10 67.43 -80.91 48.96
N LEU A 11 67.41 -81.04 50.30
CA LEU A 11 66.24 -80.73 51.12
C LEU A 11 65.87 -79.24 51.08
N GLY A 12 66.86 -78.35 51.08
CA GLY A 12 66.65 -76.91 50.88
C GLY A 12 66.02 -76.59 49.52
N LEU A 13 66.45 -77.29 48.47
CA LEU A 13 65.92 -77.14 47.10
C LEU A 13 64.48 -77.65 46.99
N LEU A 14 64.15 -78.75 47.66
CA LEU A 14 62.77 -79.26 47.74
C LEU A 14 61.83 -78.33 48.53
N ALA A 15 62.29 -77.82 49.67
CA ALA A 15 61.52 -76.84 50.47
C ALA A 15 61.32 -75.52 49.70
N PHE A 16 62.36 -75.03 49.04
CA PHE A 16 62.29 -73.85 48.18
C PHE A 16 61.36 -74.09 46.98
N GLY A 17 61.44 -75.26 46.34
CA GLY A 17 60.56 -75.63 45.22
C GLY A 17 59.08 -75.65 45.60
N GLY A 18 58.73 -76.17 46.79
CA GLY A 18 57.36 -76.16 47.30
C GLY A 18 56.83 -74.76 47.59
N ILE A 19 57.63 -73.90 48.24
CA ILE A 19 57.26 -72.50 48.55
C ILE A 19 57.17 -71.68 47.26
N TYR A 20 58.12 -71.84 46.34
CA TYR A 20 58.16 -71.14 45.07
C TYR A 20 56.97 -71.53 44.17
N TRP A 21 56.57 -72.79 44.14
CA TRP A 21 55.40 -73.28 43.42
C TRP A 21 54.10 -72.66 43.94
N ASN A 22 53.95 -72.53 45.26
CA ASN A 22 52.78 -71.88 45.85
C ASN A 22 52.77 -70.37 45.54
N PHE A 23 53.93 -69.71 45.63
CA PHE A 23 54.08 -68.29 45.28
C PHE A 23 53.79 -68.02 43.79
N THR A 24 54.24 -68.88 42.88
CA THR A 24 53.97 -68.72 41.43
C THR A 24 52.49 -68.86 41.12
N LYS A 25 51.79 -69.83 41.74
CA LYS A 25 50.34 -69.97 41.58
C LYS A 25 49.56 -68.76 42.10
N ASP A 26 49.89 -68.27 43.30
CA ASP A 26 49.23 -67.08 43.87
C ASP A 26 49.56 -65.80 43.09
N TYR A 27 50.78 -65.68 42.57
CA TYR A 27 51.20 -64.56 41.73
C TYR A 27 50.47 -64.54 40.39
N GLU A 28 50.34 -65.69 39.73
CA GLU A 28 49.55 -65.84 38.50
C GLU A 28 48.07 -65.53 38.74
N ALA A 29 47.49 -66.05 39.83
CA ALA A 29 46.11 -65.76 40.21
C ALA A 29 45.87 -64.26 40.44
N LYS A 30 46.80 -63.57 41.12
CA LYS A 30 46.75 -62.12 41.32
C LYS A 30 46.88 -61.34 40.01
N GLN A 31 47.77 -61.76 39.11
CA GLN A 31 47.93 -61.11 37.80
C GLN A 31 46.68 -61.27 36.91
N VAL A 32 46.03 -62.43 36.98
CA VAL A 32 44.74 -62.68 36.28
C VAL A 32 43.63 -61.80 36.88
N ALA A 33 43.52 -61.72 38.21
CA ALA A 33 42.55 -60.87 38.87
C ALA A 33 42.75 -59.37 38.54
N ILE A 34 43.99 -58.89 38.49
CA ILE A 34 44.31 -57.51 38.10
C ILE A 34 43.91 -57.23 36.64
N LYS A 35 44.16 -58.18 35.73
CA LYS A 35 43.74 -58.05 34.32
C LYS A 35 42.22 -58.01 34.20
N GLN A 36 41.52 -58.92 34.88
CA GLN A 36 40.06 -58.95 34.91
C GLN A 36 39.46 -57.65 35.45
N ALA A 37 39.97 -57.14 36.58
CA ALA A 37 39.53 -55.87 37.15
C ALA A 37 39.75 -54.69 36.18
N LYS A 38 40.90 -54.63 35.48
CA LYS A 38 41.16 -53.59 34.46
C LYS A 38 40.26 -53.72 33.25
N ASP A 39 39.91 -54.93 32.83
CA ASP A 39 39.01 -55.15 31.70
C ASP A 39 37.55 -54.83 32.07
N GLU A 40 37.14 -55.09 33.31
CA GLU A 40 35.86 -54.65 33.86
C GLU A 40 35.77 -53.13 33.97
N GLU A 41 36.82 -52.47 34.47
CA GLU A 41 36.90 -51.00 34.54
C GLU A 41 36.80 -50.37 33.14
N LYS A 42 37.50 -50.93 32.14
CA LYS A 42 37.38 -50.49 30.74
C LYS A 42 35.96 -50.67 30.21
N LYS A 43 35.31 -51.80 30.48
CA LYS A 43 33.93 -52.07 30.04
C LYS A 43 32.94 -51.11 30.71
N GLU A 44 33.10 -50.82 32.00
CA GLU A 44 32.28 -49.82 32.68
C GLU A 44 32.48 -48.41 32.10
N LYS A 45 33.74 -48.01 31.88
CA LYS A 45 34.05 -46.71 31.28
C LYS A 45 33.44 -46.58 29.88
N GLN A 46 33.54 -47.63 29.06
CA GLN A 46 32.91 -47.67 27.74
C GLN A 46 31.38 -47.54 27.82
N LYS A 47 30.72 -48.25 28.75
CA LYS A 47 29.27 -48.12 28.96
C LYS A 47 28.88 -46.70 29.35
N ARG A 48 29.60 -46.08 30.29
CA ARG A 48 29.35 -44.69 30.72
C ARG A 48 29.58 -43.70 29.57
N GLU A 49 30.62 -43.88 28.77
CA GLU A 49 30.88 -43.05 27.58
C GLU A 49 29.79 -43.19 26.51
N ILE A 50 29.27 -44.39 26.26
CA ILE A 50 28.18 -44.60 25.31
C ILE A 50 26.92 -43.85 25.76
N VAL A 51 26.52 -44.02 27.03
CA VAL A 51 25.35 -43.32 27.58
C VAL A 51 25.53 -41.80 27.55
N ALA A 52 26.73 -41.30 27.88
CA ALA A 52 27.03 -39.87 27.81
C ALA A 52 26.97 -39.33 26.36
N ARG A 53 27.47 -40.09 25.39
CA ARG A 53 27.41 -39.73 23.96
C ARG A 53 25.97 -39.74 23.45
N GLU A 54 25.19 -40.76 23.78
CA GLU A 54 23.77 -40.82 23.40
C GLU A 54 22.99 -39.64 23.96
N LYS A 55 23.23 -39.28 25.22
CA LYS A 55 22.61 -38.09 25.84
C LYS A 55 23.05 -36.81 25.15
N ALA A 56 24.34 -36.64 24.89
CA ALA A 56 24.85 -35.45 24.20
C ALA A 56 24.28 -35.31 22.78
N ILE A 57 24.11 -36.42 22.05
CA ILE A 57 23.49 -36.43 20.72
C ILE A 57 22.02 -36.03 20.82
N LYS A 58 21.25 -36.60 21.76
CA LYS A 58 19.84 -36.24 21.98
C LYS A 58 19.68 -34.76 22.33
N ASP A 59 20.46 -34.27 23.29
CA ASP A 59 20.42 -32.87 23.71
C ASP A 59 20.80 -31.93 22.55
N ALA A 60 21.77 -32.31 21.71
CA ALA A 60 22.16 -31.55 20.53
C ALA A 60 21.05 -31.49 19.46
N VAL A 61 20.38 -32.62 19.20
CA VAL A 61 19.26 -32.70 18.24
C VAL A 61 18.08 -31.86 18.74
N GLU A 62 17.71 -31.99 20.01
CA GLU A 62 16.63 -31.19 20.60
C GLU A 62 16.94 -29.68 20.56
N ALA A 63 18.19 -29.29 20.84
CA ALA A 63 18.61 -27.91 20.75
C ALA A 63 18.57 -27.38 19.30
N GLN A 64 18.94 -28.21 18.32
CA GLN A 64 18.87 -27.86 16.90
C GLN A 64 17.43 -27.66 16.45
N GLU A 65 16.51 -28.56 16.82
CA GLU A 65 15.08 -28.44 16.51
C GLU A 65 14.47 -27.20 17.14
N LYS A 66 14.76 -26.93 18.43
CA LYS A 66 14.30 -25.70 19.10
C LYS A 66 14.77 -24.43 18.37
N ARG A 67 16.05 -24.36 17.99
CA ARG A 67 16.59 -23.20 17.24
C ARG A 67 16.00 -23.08 15.85
N LYS A 68 15.66 -24.19 15.20
CA LYS A 68 14.99 -24.17 13.89
C LYS A 68 13.58 -23.60 14.03
N LEU A 69 12.79 -24.10 14.97
CA LEU A 69 11.45 -23.61 15.25
C LEU A 69 11.44 -22.13 15.66
N GLU A 70 12.38 -21.70 16.51
CA GLU A 70 12.50 -20.30 16.92
C GLU A 70 12.85 -19.38 15.75
N ARG A 71 13.78 -19.80 14.88
CA ARG A 71 14.11 -19.04 13.65
C ARG A 71 12.90 -18.95 12.73
N GLU A 72 12.23 -20.06 12.45
CA GLU A 72 11.04 -20.06 11.59
C GLU A 72 9.89 -19.23 12.18
N ALA A 73 9.73 -19.19 13.51
CA ALA A 73 8.74 -18.33 14.16
C ALA A 73 9.12 -16.85 14.06
N ARG A 74 10.39 -16.51 14.33
CA ARG A 74 10.90 -15.13 14.22
C ARG A 74 10.82 -14.63 12.78
N ASP A 75 11.29 -15.41 11.82
CA ASP A 75 11.33 -15.01 10.42
C ASP A 75 9.90 -14.81 9.87
N ARG A 76 8.94 -15.68 10.24
CA ARG A 76 7.51 -15.46 9.93
C ARG A 76 6.95 -14.20 10.58
N ALA A 77 7.29 -13.91 11.83
CA ALA A 77 6.84 -12.71 12.52
C ALA A 77 7.43 -11.44 11.88
N GLU A 78 8.71 -11.45 11.51
CA GLU A 78 9.38 -10.35 10.82
C GLU A 78 8.80 -10.11 9.43
N GLU A 79 8.57 -11.17 8.65
CA GLU A 79 7.90 -11.07 7.35
C GLU A 79 6.48 -10.52 7.47
N ALA A 80 5.69 -11.01 8.43
CA ALA A 80 4.34 -10.51 8.68
C ALA A 80 4.36 -9.03 9.06
N LYS A 81 5.29 -8.61 9.93
CA LYS A 81 5.46 -7.20 10.32
C LYS A 81 5.88 -6.34 9.14
N LYS A 82 6.80 -6.83 8.30
CA LYS A 82 7.26 -6.12 7.10
C LYS A 82 6.12 -5.95 6.09
N LYS A 83 5.35 -7.00 5.81
CA LYS A 83 4.17 -6.95 4.94
C LYS A 83 3.11 -5.99 5.48
N ALA A 84 2.77 -6.08 6.77
CA ALA A 84 1.81 -5.18 7.39
C ALA A 84 2.24 -3.71 7.31
N ARG A 85 3.55 -3.44 7.47
CA ARG A 85 4.09 -2.09 7.30
C ARG A 85 3.96 -1.60 5.86
N LEU A 86 4.36 -2.41 4.88
CA LEU A 86 4.25 -2.06 3.46
C LEU A 86 2.80 -1.82 3.06
N ASP A 87 1.87 -2.69 3.47
CA ASP A 87 0.44 -2.52 3.21
C ASP A 87 -0.11 -1.23 3.81
N ALA A 88 0.35 -0.84 5.02
CA ALA A 88 -0.04 0.41 5.66
C ALA A 88 0.53 1.64 4.94
N GLU A 89 1.79 1.57 4.48
CA GLU A 89 2.43 2.63 3.69
C GLU A 89 1.72 2.81 2.34
N ASP A 90 1.41 1.71 1.64
CA ASP A 90 0.66 1.72 0.38
C ASP A 90 -0.75 2.31 0.54
N ARG A 91 -1.48 1.92 1.61
CA ARG A 91 -2.80 2.49 1.90
C ARG A 91 -2.71 3.98 2.18
N ARG A 92 -1.70 4.43 2.93
CA ARG A 92 -1.47 5.85 3.22
C ARG A 92 -1.17 6.62 1.94
N GLN A 93 -0.32 6.07 1.07
CA GLN A 93 0.04 6.69 -0.20
C GLN A 93 -1.18 6.83 -1.11
N ARG A 94 -1.96 5.75 -1.29
CA ARG A 94 -3.21 5.79 -2.07
C ARG A 94 -4.20 6.83 -1.53
N ALA A 95 -4.40 6.87 -0.22
CA ALA A 95 -5.30 7.85 0.40
C ALA A 95 -4.81 9.29 0.19
N PHE A 96 -3.49 9.52 0.22
CA PHE A 96 -2.92 10.84 -0.06
C PHE A 96 -3.11 11.24 -1.53
N ASP A 97 -2.85 10.33 -2.46
CA ASP A 97 -3.00 10.57 -3.90
C ASP A 97 -4.46 10.82 -4.28
N ASP A 98 -5.39 10.05 -3.72
CA ASP A 98 -6.83 10.25 -3.91
C ASP A 98 -7.30 11.59 -3.36
N ARG A 99 -6.82 11.98 -2.16
CA ARG A 99 -7.11 13.30 -1.58
C ARG A 99 -6.58 14.41 -2.48
N LYS A 100 -5.36 14.28 -2.99
CA LYS A 100 -4.75 15.27 -3.88
C LYS A 100 -5.55 15.40 -5.19
N ARG A 101 -5.86 14.28 -5.84
CA ARG A 101 -6.67 14.26 -7.07
C ARG A 101 -8.03 14.93 -6.87
N THR A 102 -8.71 14.59 -5.77
CA THR A 102 -10.02 15.15 -5.45
C THR A 102 -9.94 16.65 -5.20
N ARG A 103 -8.92 17.11 -4.47
CA ARG A 103 -8.67 18.54 -4.27
C ARG A 103 -8.46 19.26 -5.60
N ASP A 104 -7.61 18.72 -6.47
CA ASP A 104 -7.30 19.33 -7.76
C ASP A 104 -8.54 19.35 -8.68
N GLN A 105 -9.44 18.38 -8.56
CA GLN A 105 -10.75 18.40 -9.24
C GLN A 105 -11.66 19.49 -8.66
N VAL A 106 -11.75 19.61 -7.33
CA VAL A 106 -12.56 20.65 -6.69
C VAL A 106 -12.06 22.05 -7.05
N ASP A 107 -10.74 22.26 -7.04
CA ASP A 107 -10.15 23.57 -7.35
C ASP A 107 -10.36 23.95 -8.83
N ARG A 108 -10.35 22.98 -9.75
CA ARG A 108 -10.75 23.21 -11.16
C ARG A 108 -12.24 23.52 -11.29
N LEU A 109 -13.10 22.69 -10.70
CA LEU A 109 -14.55 22.89 -10.76
C LEU A 109 -14.97 24.23 -10.17
N LYS A 110 -14.32 24.72 -9.11
CA LYS A 110 -14.57 26.07 -8.58
C LYS A 110 -14.27 27.15 -9.62
N LYS A 111 -13.12 27.07 -10.30
CA LYS A 111 -12.78 28.02 -11.36
C LYS A 111 -13.77 27.96 -12.52
N ASP A 112 -14.18 26.77 -12.92
CA ASP A 112 -15.17 26.60 -13.99
C ASP A 112 -16.53 27.20 -13.58
N VAL A 113 -16.97 26.98 -12.33
CA VAL A 113 -18.19 27.58 -11.79
C VAL A 113 -18.10 29.11 -11.78
N ASP A 114 -16.97 29.68 -11.35
CA ASP A 114 -16.78 31.13 -11.32
C ASP A 114 -16.76 31.73 -12.74
N ALA A 115 -16.14 31.04 -13.69
CA ALA A 115 -16.16 31.44 -15.10
C ALA A 115 -17.58 31.40 -15.68
N VAL A 116 -18.32 30.30 -15.47
CA VAL A 116 -19.71 30.16 -15.94
C VAL A 116 -20.62 31.22 -15.30
N LYS A 117 -20.44 31.54 -14.01
CA LYS A 117 -21.17 32.64 -13.37
C LYS A 117 -20.92 33.99 -14.03
N ALA A 118 -19.65 34.28 -14.36
CA ALA A 118 -19.30 35.52 -15.03
C ALA A 118 -19.93 35.61 -16.43
N ASP A 119 -19.97 34.50 -17.16
CA ASP A 119 -20.61 34.46 -18.48
C ASP A 119 -22.14 34.55 -18.40
N ILE A 120 -22.76 33.93 -17.40
CA ILE A 120 -24.20 34.11 -17.12
C ILE A 120 -24.51 35.59 -16.86
N ALA A 121 -23.72 36.27 -16.04
CA ALA A 121 -23.93 37.69 -15.75
C ALA A 121 -23.86 38.56 -17.02
N LYS A 122 -22.90 38.30 -17.92
CA LYS A 122 -22.84 38.99 -19.22
C LYS A 122 -24.07 38.71 -20.09
N LEU A 123 -24.52 37.45 -20.15
CA LEU A 123 -25.70 37.07 -20.92
C LEU A 123 -26.97 37.71 -20.37
N GLU A 124 -27.09 37.86 -19.05
CA GLU A 124 -28.21 38.55 -18.41
C GLU A 124 -28.21 40.05 -18.76
N ASP A 125 -27.05 40.70 -18.74
CA ASP A 125 -26.90 42.10 -19.16
C ASP A 125 -27.23 42.30 -20.64
N GLU A 126 -26.74 41.44 -21.52
CA GLU A 126 -27.05 41.47 -22.95
C GLU A 126 -28.54 41.24 -23.22
N LYS A 127 -29.14 40.25 -22.53
CA LYS A 127 -30.57 39.99 -22.62
C LYS A 127 -31.38 41.22 -22.21
N LYS A 128 -30.99 41.90 -21.14
CA LYS A 128 -31.67 43.14 -20.70
C LYS A 128 -31.59 44.23 -21.77
N LYS A 129 -30.41 44.49 -22.31
CA LYS A 129 -30.23 45.47 -23.41
C LYS A 129 -31.09 45.14 -24.62
N ASN A 130 -31.11 43.88 -25.03
CA ASN A 130 -31.91 43.43 -26.17
C ASN A 130 -33.42 43.59 -25.92
N VAL A 131 -33.89 43.32 -24.71
CA VAL A 131 -35.30 43.52 -24.33
C VAL A 131 -35.66 45.00 -24.34
N ASP A 132 -34.80 45.86 -23.77
CA ASP A 132 -35.00 47.30 -23.74
C ASP A 132 -35.01 47.90 -25.16
N GLU A 133 -34.07 47.46 -26.02
CA GLU A 133 -34.01 47.86 -27.43
C GLU A 133 -35.25 47.38 -28.21
N GLN A 134 -35.69 46.14 -28.00
CA GLN A 134 -36.90 45.63 -28.63
C GLN A 134 -38.14 46.45 -28.22
N ALA A 135 -38.24 46.86 -26.95
CA ALA A 135 -39.33 47.70 -26.47
C ALA A 135 -39.27 49.11 -27.07
N PHE A 136 -38.07 49.71 -27.16
CA PHE A 136 -37.84 50.99 -27.83
C PHE A 136 -38.25 50.93 -29.30
N LEU A 137 -37.75 49.95 -30.06
CA LEU A 137 -38.04 49.78 -31.48
C LEU A 137 -39.54 49.59 -31.74
N LYS A 138 -40.24 48.78 -30.93
CA LYS A 138 -41.70 48.62 -31.04
C LYS A 138 -42.44 49.95 -30.88
N THR A 139 -41.99 50.80 -29.96
CA THR A 139 -42.60 52.11 -29.73
C THR A 139 -42.30 53.07 -30.87
N TYR A 140 -41.05 53.11 -31.31
CA TYR A 140 -40.59 53.93 -32.42
C TYR A 140 -41.31 53.59 -33.73
N VAL A 141 -41.43 52.30 -34.07
CA VAL A 141 -42.14 51.84 -35.28
C VAL A 141 -43.60 52.27 -35.25
N LYS A 142 -44.31 52.10 -34.11
CA LYS A 142 -45.69 52.57 -33.98
C LYS A 142 -45.84 54.08 -34.21
N GLN A 143 -44.91 54.88 -33.67
CA GLN A 143 -44.92 56.33 -33.90
C GLN A 143 -44.62 56.67 -35.35
N ALA A 144 -43.65 56.01 -35.97
CA ALA A 144 -43.31 56.21 -37.38
C ALA A 144 -44.51 55.86 -38.29
N GLU A 145 -45.17 54.73 -38.06
CA GLU A 145 -46.38 54.32 -38.79
C GLU A 145 -47.52 55.34 -38.62
N ALA A 146 -47.74 55.83 -37.39
CA ALA A 146 -48.74 56.86 -37.11
C ALA A 146 -48.42 58.18 -37.83
N ASN A 147 -47.15 58.60 -37.85
CA ASN A 147 -46.69 59.80 -38.54
C ASN A 147 -46.87 59.66 -40.06
N VAL A 148 -46.49 58.52 -40.64
CA VAL A 148 -46.70 58.25 -42.07
C VAL A 148 -48.17 58.39 -42.44
N LYS A 149 -49.05 57.74 -41.67
CA LYS A 149 -50.49 57.85 -41.88
C LYS A 149 -50.98 59.30 -41.78
N TYR A 150 -50.55 60.03 -40.76
CA TYR A 150 -50.91 61.43 -40.57
C TYR A 150 -50.49 62.31 -41.77
N TYR A 151 -49.29 62.11 -42.31
CA TYR A 151 -48.82 62.86 -43.48
C TYR A 151 -49.63 62.54 -44.73
N TYR A 152 -49.97 61.27 -44.98
CA TYR A 152 -50.85 60.91 -46.10
C TYR A 152 -52.24 61.52 -45.96
N ASP A 153 -52.85 61.44 -44.76
CA ASP A 153 -54.16 62.05 -44.48
C ASP A 153 -54.12 63.58 -44.68
N LEU A 154 -53.00 64.24 -44.35
CA LEU A 154 -52.82 65.67 -44.58
C LEU A 154 -52.69 66.01 -46.06
N LEU A 155 -51.92 65.22 -46.82
CA LEU A 155 -51.77 65.39 -48.27
C LEU A 155 -53.11 65.24 -48.99
N ASP A 156 -53.92 64.24 -48.62
CA ASP A 156 -55.25 64.06 -49.20
C ASP A 156 -56.17 65.26 -48.92
N LYS A 157 -56.13 65.80 -47.69
CA LYS A 157 -56.89 67.01 -47.33
C LYS A 157 -56.41 68.24 -48.08
N LEU A 158 -55.10 68.41 -48.26
CA LEU A 158 -54.53 69.52 -49.05
C LEU A 158 -54.95 69.41 -50.51
N ALA A 159 -54.84 68.24 -51.12
CA ALA A 159 -55.27 68.00 -52.49
C ALA A 159 -56.77 68.31 -52.67
N ALA A 160 -57.62 67.88 -51.74
CA ALA A 160 -59.05 68.19 -51.76
C ALA A 160 -59.32 69.71 -51.62
N ALA A 161 -58.62 70.39 -50.72
CA ALA A 161 -58.77 71.84 -50.53
C ALA A 161 -58.28 72.65 -51.74
N GLU A 162 -57.19 72.24 -52.37
CA GLU A 162 -56.67 72.86 -53.60
C GLU A 162 -57.62 72.64 -54.77
N ALA A 163 -58.17 71.43 -54.94
CA ALA A 163 -59.18 71.15 -55.94
C ALA A 163 -60.45 72.00 -55.75
N ALA A 164 -60.90 72.17 -54.49
CA ALA A 164 -62.03 73.04 -54.17
C ALA A 164 -61.74 74.50 -54.53
N ARG A 165 -60.57 75.04 -54.14
CA ARG A 165 -60.17 76.42 -54.51
C ARG A 165 -60.06 76.62 -56.02
N ALA A 166 -59.53 75.64 -56.75
CA ALA A 166 -59.46 75.69 -58.20
C ALA A 166 -60.85 75.71 -58.84
N ALA A 167 -61.79 74.91 -58.33
CA ALA A 167 -63.17 74.90 -58.79
C ALA A 167 -63.90 76.23 -58.48
N GLU A 168 -63.69 76.80 -57.29
CA GLU A 168 -64.22 78.11 -56.92
C GLU A 168 -63.66 79.23 -57.80
N ALA A 169 -62.35 79.23 -58.06
CA ALA A 169 -61.71 80.18 -58.96
C ALA A 169 -62.23 80.07 -60.41
N ALA A 170 -62.42 78.84 -60.90
CA ALA A 170 -63.01 78.60 -62.21
C ALA A 170 -64.46 79.09 -62.28
N ALA A 171 -65.26 78.84 -61.24
CA ALA A 171 -66.64 79.34 -61.14
C ALA A 171 -66.70 80.87 -61.07
N ALA A 172 -65.79 81.51 -60.32
CA ALA A 172 -65.68 82.96 -60.26
C ALA A 172 -65.27 83.57 -61.62
N ALA A 173 -64.31 82.96 -62.31
CA ALA A 173 -63.90 83.38 -63.65
C ALA A 173 -65.01 83.20 -64.70
N ALA A 174 -65.82 82.14 -64.59
CA ALA A 174 -66.98 81.94 -65.45
C ALA A 174 -68.06 83.01 -65.26
N LYS A 175 -68.29 83.46 -64.01
CA LYS A 175 -69.23 84.56 -63.70
C LYS A 175 -68.76 85.92 -64.19
N GLN A 176 -67.46 86.14 -64.37
CA GLN A 176 -66.92 87.40 -64.92
C GLN A 176 -66.96 87.47 -66.45
N LYS A 177 -67.22 86.36 -67.14
CA LYS A 177 -67.31 86.28 -68.61
C LYS A 177 -68.74 86.25 -69.16
N SER A 178 -69.76 86.31 -68.30
CA SER A 178 -71.17 86.49 -68.68
C SER A 178 -71.63 87.90 -68.38
#